data_AF-A0A4S4F3J1-F1
#
_entry.id   AF-A0A4S4F3J1-F1
#
_cell.length_a   1.000
_cell.length_b   1.000
_cell.length_c   1.000
_cell.angle_alpha   90.00
_cell.angle_beta   90.00
_cell.angle_gamma   90.00
#
_symmetry.space_group_name_H-M   'P 1'
#
loop_
_entity.id
_entity.type
_entity.pdbx_description
1 polymer ?
#
loop_
_entity_poly.entity_id
_entity_poly.type
_entity_poly.pdbx_seq_one_letter_code
_entity_poly.pdbx_strand_id
1 'polypeptide(L)'
;MAREKGVRRSVLPQQKVVEIPLSQLRLWTENPRDPLDGDLSNEEIIAHALHDDSKRWDLRKFAQKMGDHYDTSELPTVVRIDEGGGPRYQVYDGNRRVILALLQQEGFPEDGDQFELPLVPARLPCNVCDQDTALEHVLRKHSNNGTWADTSVICSCTGT
;
A
#
# COMPACT_ATOMS: atom_id res chain seq x y z
N MET A 1 18.01 -17.20 -39.09
CA MET A 1 17.30 -15.93 -38.86
C MET A 1 17.45 -15.59 -37.40
N ALA A 2 18.29 -14.61 -37.07
CA ALA A 2 18.53 -14.19 -35.69
C ALA A 2 17.33 -13.38 -35.19
N ARG A 3 16.74 -13.79 -34.07
CA ARG A 3 15.71 -13.01 -33.38
C ARG A 3 16.38 -11.76 -32.81
N GLU A 4 15.97 -10.59 -33.28
CA GLU A 4 16.37 -9.31 -32.69
C GLU A 4 15.97 -9.30 -31.21
N LYS A 5 16.97 -9.23 -30.34
CA LYS A 5 16.74 -8.97 -28.92
C LYS A 5 16.26 -7.53 -28.83
N GLY A 6 14.96 -7.36 -28.56
CA GLY A 6 14.36 -6.05 -28.33
C GLY A 6 15.20 -5.26 -27.33
N VAL A 7 15.68 -4.10 -27.77
CA VAL A 7 16.35 -3.11 -26.93
C VAL A 7 15.33 -2.70 -25.86
N ARG A 8 15.54 -3.14 -24.61
CA ARG A 8 14.85 -2.51 -23.48
C ARG A 8 15.32 -1.07 -23.49
N ARG A 9 14.47 -0.13 -23.93
CA ARG A 9 14.72 1.29 -23.71
C ARG A 9 14.88 1.44 -22.20
N SER A 10 16.07 1.81 -21.76
CA SER A 10 16.38 2.11 -20.37
C SER A 10 15.72 3.43 -20.00
N VAL A 11 14.39 3.45 -19.93
CA VAL A 11 13.69 4.48 -19.19
C VAL A 11 13.92 4.10 -17.74
N LEU A 12 14.76 4.85 -17.02
CA LEU A 12 14.89 4.68 -15.59
C LEU A 12 13.48 4.88 -14.99
N PRO A 13 12.98 3.95 -14.16
CA PRO A 13 11.69 4.15 -13.52
C PRO A 13 11.73 5.46 -12.74
N GLN A 14 10.73 6.31 -12.97
CA GLN A 14 10.76 7.67 -12.45
C GLN A 14 10.32 7.65 -10.98
N GLN A 15 11.27 7.31 -10.11
CA GLN A 15 11.04 7.21 -8.67
C GLN A 15 11.52 8.46 -7.93
N LYS A 16 10.74 8.91 -6.96
CA LYS A 16 11.16 9.97 -6.03
C LYS A 16 10.52 9.79 -4.67
N VAL A 17 11.25 10.17 -3.62
CA VAL A 17 10.69 10.26 -2.28
C VAL A 17 10.00 11.61 -2.13
N VAL A 18 8.73 11.59 -1.71
CA VAL A 18 7.92 12.79 -1.49
C VAL A 18 7.22 12.68 -0.15
N GLU A 19 7.22 13.77 0.62
CA GLU A 19 6.45 13.91 1.85
C GLU A 19 4.97 14.16 1.52
N ILE A 20 4.10 13.21 1.80
CA ILE A 20 2.67 13.25 1.45
C ILE A 20 1.83 13.37 2.73
N PRO A 21 0.89 14.33 2.82
CA PRO A 21 -0.09 14.36 3.92
C PRO A 21 -0.92 13.07 3.93
N LEU A 22 -1.18 12.52 5.11
CA LEU A 22 -2.00 11.31 5.25
C LEU A 22 -3.37 11.43 4.58
N SER A 23 -3.97 12.62 4.63
CA SER A 23 -5.24 12.90 3.97
C SER A 23 -5.20 12.69 2.45
N GLN A 24 -4.04 12.74 1.79
CA GLN A 24 -3.89 12.53 0.35
C GLN A 24 -3.65 11.07 -0.04
N LEU A 25 -3.47 10.17 0.94
CA LEU A 25 -3.23 8.75 0.70
C LEU A 25 -4.57 8.00 0.60
N ARG A 26 -4.66 7.12 -0.40
CA ARG A 26 -5.77 6.19 -0.61
C ARG A 26 -5.25 4.76 -0.48
N LEU A 27 -5.86 3.97 0.39
CA LEU A 27 -5.53 2.56 0.57
C LEU A 27 -5.96 1.76 -0.67
N TRP A 28 -5.19 0.73 -1.02
CA TRP A 28 -5.48 -0.10 -2.20
C TRP A 28 -6.46 -1.21 -1.87
N THR A 29 -7.66 -1.12 -2.47
CA THR A 29 -8.77 -2.06 -2.32
C THR A 29 -8.45 -3.42 -2.94
N GLU A 30 -7.92 -3.43 -4.16
CA GLU A 30 -7.52 -4.65 -4.88
C GLU A 30 -6.14 -5.18 -4.44
N ASN A 31 -5.75 -4.89 -3.19
CA ASN A 31 -4.50 -5.37 -2.61
C ASN A 31 -4.43 -6.90 -2.73
N PRO A 32 -3.46 -7.47 -3.48
CA PRO A 32 -3.48 -8.90 -3.77
C PRO A 32 -3.21 -9.79 -2.53
N ARG A 33 -2.87 -9.21 -1.37
CA ARG A 33 -2.79 -9.93 -0.08
C ARG A 33 -4.17 -10.28 0.45
N ASP A 34 -5.11 -9.38 0.27
CA ASP A 34 -6.49 -9.47 0.73
C ASP A 34 -7.37 -8.59 -0.17
N PRO A 35 -7.67 -9.07 -1.39
CA PRO A 35 -8.40 -8.26 -2.37
C PRO A 35 -9.84 -8.07 -1.89
N LEU A 36 -10.26 -6.81 -1.85
CA LEU A 36 -11.63 -6.42 -1.56
C LEU A 36 -12.32 -5.99 -2.85
N ASP A 37 -13.62 -6.26 -2.94
CA ASP A 37 -14.42 -5.92 -4.11
C ASP A 37 -14.96 -4.48 -4.00
N GLY A 38 -14.91 -3.74 -5.09
CA GLY A 38 -15.48 -2.39 -5.21
C GLY A 38 -14.48 -1.27 -4.99
N ASP A 39 -15.00 -0.04 -4.89
CA ASP A 39 -14.20 1.14 -4.60
C ASP A 39 -14.45 1.59 -3.16
N LEU A 40 -13.69 1.00 -2.24
CA LEU A 40 -13.84 1.22 -0.81
C LEU A 40 -13.07 2.46 -0.34
N SER A 41 -13.67 3.17 0.60
CA SER A 41 -13.03 4.25 1.35
C SER A 41 -11.92 3.73 2.28
N ASN A 42 -11.05 4.63 2.74
CA ASN A 42 -10.02 4.27 3.71
C ASN A 42 -10.64 3.73 5.00
N GLU A 43 -11.75 4.33 5.44
CA GLU A 43 -12.51 3.97 6.63
C GLU A 43 -13.05 2.54 6.53
N GLU A 44 -13.62 2.17 5.38
CA GLU A 44 -14.12 0.80 5.13
C GLU A 44 -12.98 -0.22 5.13
N ILE A 45 -11.85 0.10 4.49
CA ILE A 45 -10.67 -0.79 4.46
C ILE A 45 -10.05 -0.94 5.86
N ILE A 46 -9.96 0.14 6.64
CA ILE A 46 -9.46 0.12 8.01
C ILE A 46 -10.38 -0.71 8.90
N ALA A 47 -11.69 -0.51 8.80
CA ALA A 47 -12.67 -1.30 9.54
C ALA A 47 -12.55 -2.79 9.21
N HIS A 48 -12.45 -3.14 7.92
CA HIS A 48 -12.21 -4.52 7.50
C HIS A 48 -10.92 -5.09 8.09
N ALA A 49 -9.81 -4.32 8.02
CA ALA A 49 -8.52 -4.77 8.53
C ALA A 49 -8.47 -4.95 10.06
N LEU A 50 -9.29 -4.20 10.82
CA LEU A 50 -9.41 -4.33 12.27
C LEU A 50 -10.29 -5.52 12.71
N HIS A 51 -11.25 -5.92 11.89
CA HIS A 51 -12.13 -7.07 12.14
C HIS A 51 -11.67 -8.35 11.43
N ASP A 52 -10.48 -8.34 10.82
CA ASP A 52 -9.96 -9.48 10.06
C ASP A 52 -9.55 -10.65 10.97
N ASP A 53 -10.49 -11.57 11.20
CA ASP A 53 -10.27 -12.83 11.91
C ASP A 53 -9.26 -13.75 11.20
N SER A 54 -9.01 -13.55 9.90
CA SER A 54 -8.07 -14.36 9.13
C SER A 54 -6.60 -14.00 9.40
N LYS A 55 -6.33 -12.98 10.22
CA LYS A 55 -4.99 -12.51 10.63
C LYS A 55 -4.09 -12.17 9.44
N ARG A 56 -4.68 -11.83 8.29
CA ARG A 56 -3.94 -11.34 7.11
C ARG A 56 -3.36 -9.97 7.42
N TRP A 57 -4.08 -9.11 8.12
CA TRP A 57 -3.60 -7.77 8.47
C TRP A 57 -2.73 -7.76 9.73
N ASP A 58 -3.23 -8.36 10.82
CA ASP A 58 -2.58 -8.48 12.13
C ASP A 58 -1.91 -7.16 12.58
N LEU A 59 -2.70 -6.08 12.53
CA LEU A 59 -2.24 -4.70 12.73
C LEU A 59 -1.63 -4.49 14.12
N ARG A 60 -2.21 -5.11 15.15
CA ARG A 60 -1.69 -5.09 16.53
C ARG A 60 -0.27 -5.64 16.59
N LYS A 61 -0.03 -6.83 16.03
CA LYS A 61 1.31 -7.44 16.01
C LYS A 61 2.27 -6.62 15.14
N PHE A 62 1.78 -6.05 14.05
CA PHE A 62 2.58 -5.17 13.20
C PHE A 62 3.03 -3.90 13.94
N ALA A 63 2.12 -3.25 14.68
CA ALA A 63 2.42 -2.10 15.54
C ALA A 63 3.45 -2.46 16.64
N GLN A 64 3.24 -3.57 17.34
CA GLN A 64 4.20 -4.07 18.34
C GLN A 64 5.59 -4.33 17.77
N LYS A 65 5.68 -4.86 16.54
CA LYS A 65 6.95 -5.08 15.85
C LYS A 65 7.64 -3.77 15.46
N MET A 66 6.86 -2.76 15.12
CA MET A 66 7.37 -1.43 14.77
C MET A 66 7.95 -0.71 15.99
N GLY A 67 7.37 -0.93 17.18
CA GLY A 67 7.82 -0.33 18.44
C GLY A 67 7.23 1.06 18.64
N ASP A 68 7.98 1.92 19.33
CA ASP A 68 7.47 3.23 19.81
C ASP A 68 7.34 4.29 18.70
N HIS A 69 8.04 4.11 17.57
CA HIS A 69 8.13 5.09 16.51
C HIS A 69 7.90 4.46 15.14
N TYR A 70 7.34 5.25 14.22
CA TYR A 70 7.16 4.82 12.84
C TYR A 70 8.49 4.53 12.15
N ASP A 71 8.63 3.31 11.65
CA ASP A 71 9.82 2.86 10.93
C ASP A 71 9.84 3.38 9.49
N THR A 72 10.67 4.39 9.23
CA THR A 72 10.87 4.98 7.89
C THR A 72 11.90 4.23 7.04
N SER A 73 12.46 3.10 7.51
CA SER A 73 13.40 2.30 6.71
C SER A 73 12.74 1.66 5.49
N GLU A 74 11.41 1.44 5.55
CA GLU A 74 10.62 0.90 4.45
C GLU A 74 9.46 1.83 4.08
N LEU A 75 9.71 2.69 3.08
CA LEU A 75 8.75 3.67 2.59
C LEU A 75 7.55 3.01 1.88
N PRO A 76 6.31 3.49 2.10
CA PRO A 76 5.17 3.12 1.28
C PRO A 76 5.43 3.43 -0.20
N THR A 77 5.03 2.53 -1.10
CA THR A 77 5.08 2.79 -2.54
C THR A 77 3.72 3.25 -3.00
N VAL A 78 3.68 4.42 -3.64
CA VAL A 78 2.44 5.08 -4.02
C VAL A 78 2.48 5.56 -5.46
N VAL A 79 1.31 5.60 -6.08
CA VAL A 79 1.11 6.10 -7.45
C VAL A 79 0.19 7.29 -7.38
N ARG A 80 0.57 8.39 -8.04
CA ARG A 80 -0.28 9.57 -8.11
C ARG A 80 -1.51 9.27 -8.97
N ILE A 81 -2.69 9.58 -8.45
CA ILE A 81 -3.95 9.60 -9.19
C ILE A 81 -4.39 11.06 -9.32
N ASP A 82 -4.69 11.49 -10.54
CA ASP A 82 -5.17 12.84 -10.82
C ASP A 82 -6.69 12.84 -10.84
N GLU A 83 -7.28 13.09 -9.67
CA GLU A 83 -8.73 13.29 -9.50
C GLU A 83 -9.00 14.79 -9.34
N GLY A 84 -10.12 15.29 -9.87
CA GLY A 84 -10.44 16.72 -10.05
C GLY A 84 -10.51 17.62 -8.78
N GLY A 85 -10.01 17.14 -7.64
CA GLY A 85 -9.89 17.87 -6.36
C GLY A 85 -8.45 18.03 -5.85
N GLY A 86 -7.43 17.67 -6.65
CA GLY A 86 -6.01 17.77 -6.30
C GLY A 86 -5.29 16.42 -6.32
N PRO A 87 -3.95 16.39 -6.11
CA PRO A 87 -3.21 15.15 -6.18
C PRO A 87 -3.59 14.22 -5.04
N ARG A 88 -4.00 13.00 -5.39
CA ARG A 88 -4.17 11.88 -4.47
C ARG A 88 -3.14 10.81 -4.81
N TYR A 89 -2.91 9.89 -3.89
CA TYR A 89 -1.88 8.87 -4.03
C TYR A 89 -2.41 7.51 -3.59
N GLN A 90 -2.51 6.59 -4.54
CA GLN A 90 -2.90 5.20 -4.30
C GLN A 90 -1.72 4.42 -3.71
N VAL A 91 -1.92 3.75 -2.59
CA VAL A 91 -0.88 2.98 -1.87
C VAL A 91 -0.80 1.56 -2.41
N TYR A 92 0.20 1.24 -3.23
CA TYR A 92 0.39 -0.10 -3.79
C TYR A 92 1.14 -1.06 -2.86
N ASP A 93 2.04 -0.54 -2.03
CA ASP A 93 2.75 -1.32 -1.01
C ASP A 93 2.85 -0.50 0.28
N GLY A 94 2.58 -1.16 1.40
CA GLY A 94 2.60 -0.52 2.72
C GLY A 94 1.24 -0.15 3.31
N ASN A 95 0.12 -0.72 2.84
CA ASN A 95 -1.22 -0.44 3.41
C ASN A 95 -1.23 -0.54 4.94
N ARG A 96 -0.65 -1.58 5.54
CA ARG A 96 -0.57 -1.71 7.01
C ARG A 96 0.09 -0.51 7.69
N ARG A 97 1.17 0.01 7.11
CA ARG A 97 1.87 1.18 7.66
C ARG A 97 1.01 2.43 7.57
N VAL A 98 0.34 2.62 6.43
CA VAL A 98 -0.55 3.76 6.22
C VAL A 98 -1.77 3.67 7.12
N ILE A 99 -2.34 2.47 7.34
CA ILE A 99 -3.44 2.25 8.29
C ILE A 99 -3.04 2.66 9.71
N LEU A 100 -1.88 2.25 10.22
CA LEU A 100 -1.42 2.69 11.55
C LEU A 100 -1.31 4.22 11.66
N ALA A 101 -0.88 4.87 10.58
CA ALA A 101 -0.77 6.32 10.51
C ALA A 101 -2.15 7.01 10.52
N LEU A 102 -3.11 6.48 9.76
CA LEU A 102 -4.48 6.98 9.70
C LEU A 102 -5.19 6.79 11.05
N LEU A 103 -5.08 5.62 11.67
CA LEU A 103 -5.65 5.33 13.00
C LEU A 103 -5.12 6.28 14.08
N GLN A 104 -3.87 6.72 13.99
CA GLN A 104 -3.35 7.69 14.95
C GLN A 104 -3.94 9.09 14.76
N GLN A 105 -4.26 9.48 13.52
CA GLN A 105 -4.84 10.80 13.24
C GLN A 105 -6.35 10.84 13.45
N GLU A 106 -7.06 9.79 13.05
CA GLU A 106 -8.52 9.74 13.00
C GLU A 106 -9.11 9.01 14.21
N GLY A 107 -8.32 8.21 14.91
CA GLY A 107 -8.75 7.34 16.00
C GLY A 107 -9.15 5.95 15.51
N PHE A 108 -9.41 5.06 16.48
CA PHE A 108 -10.00 3.76 16.19
C PHE A 108 -11.51 3.91 15.97
N PRO A 109 -12.11 3.14 15.05
CA PRO A 109 -13.56 2.93 15.02
C PRO A 109 -14.06 2.42 16.37
N GLU A 110 -15.30 2.78 16.76
CA GLU A 110 -15.85 2.45 18.10
C GLU A 110 -15.81 0.95 18.42
N ASP A 111 -16.06 0.10 17.42
CA ASP A 111 -16.10 -1.36 17.56
C ASP A 111 -14.76 -2.06 17.20
N GLY A 112 -13.73 -1.29 16.84
CA GLY A 112 -12.45 -1.83 16.38
C GLY A 112 -11.53 -2.35 17.49
N ASP A 113 -10.64 -3.30 17.15
CA ASP A 113 -9.60 -3.77 18.07
C ASP A 113 -8.62 -2.64 18.44
N GLN A 114 -8.69 -2.14 19.67
CA GLN A 114 -7.85 -1.02 20.13
C GLN A 114 -6.49 -1.50 20.63
N PHE A 115 -5.42 -0.85 20.17
CA PHE A 115 -4.06 -1.15 20.59
C PHE A 115 -3.17 0.09 20.59
N GLU A 116 -2.03 0.00 21.25
CA GLU A 116 -1.04 1.08 21.27
C GLU A 116 -0.44 1.26 19.87
N LEU A 117 -0.52 2.50 19.37
CA LEU A 117 0.02 2.88 18.08
C LEU A 117 1.42 3.50 18.24
N PRO A 118 2.35 3.23 17.32
CA PRO A 118 3.62 3.95 17.26
C PRO A 118 3.38 5.45 17.05
N LEU A 119 4.33 6.29 17.44
CA LEU A 119 4.33 7.71 17.06
C LEU A 119 4.61 7.84 15.56
N VAL A 120 3.62 8.35 14.81
CA VAL A 120 3.64 8.52 13.36
C VAL A 120 3.60 10.01 13.00
N PRO A 121 4.41 10.48 12.04
CA PRO A 121 4.34 11.86 11.58
C PRO A 121 3.05 12.13 10.78
N ALA A 122 2.58 13.38 10.81
CA ALA A 122 1.39 13.82 10.07
C ALA A 122 1.54 13.76 8.52
N ARG A 123 2.77 13.61 8.05
CA ARG A 123 3.13 13.41 6.64
C ARG A 123 4.05 12.20 6.57
N LEU A 124 3.86 11.37 5.56
CA LEU A 124 4.71 10.20 5.34
C LEU A 124 5.64 10.44 4.15
N PRO A 125 6.93 10.11 4.28
CA PRO A 125 7.79 9.94 3.12
C PRO A 125 7.33 8.71 2.33
N CYS A 126 6.92 8.92 1.09
CA CYS A 126 6.47 7.87 0.19
C CYS A 126 7.37 7.79 -1.04
N ASN A 127 7.63 6.57 -1.49
CA ASN A 127 8.22 6.29 -2.79
C ASN A 127 7.14 6.47 -3.88
N VAL A 128 7.16 7.60 -4.57
CA VAL A 128 6.25 7.90 -5.68
C VAL A 128 6.85 7.38 -6.99
N CYS A 129 6.09 6.56 -7.71
CA CYS A 129 6.45 6.07 -9.05
C CYS A 129 5.20 5.91 -9.93
N ASP A 130 5.40 5.54 -11.19
CA ASP A 130 4.32 5.09 -12.07
C ASP A 130 3.76 3.71 -11.63
N GLN A 131 2.57 3.38 -12.15
CA GLN A 131 1.84 2.16 -11.81
C GLN A 131 2.60 0.89 -12.17
N ASP A 132 3.23 0.84 -13.35
CA ASP A 132 3.97 -0.34 -13.80
C ASP A 132 5.14 -0.65 -12.84
N THR A 133 5.90 0.38 -12.46
CA THR A 133 6.98 0.26 -11.47
C THR A 133 6.45 -0.18 -10.11
N ALA A 134 5.32 0.36 -9.66
CA ALA A 134 4.71 0.01 -8.37
C ALA A 134 4.30 -1.47 -8.34
N LEU A 135 3.65 -1.96 -9.40
CA LEU A 135 3.25 -3.35 -9.54
C LEU A 135 4.47 -4.29 -9.61
N GLU A 136 5.52 -3.91 -10.34
CA GLU A 136 6.79 -4.69 -10.37
C GLU A 136 7.40 -4.78 -8.96
N HIS A 137 7.37 -3.69 -8.19
CA HIS A 137 7.87 -3.68 -6.82
C HIS A 137 7.06 -4.59 -5.89
N VAL A 138 5.74 -4.52 -5.96
CA VAL A 138 4.83 -5.40 -5.21
C VAL A 138 5.13 -6.85 -5.58
N LEU A 139 5.10 -7.20 -6.87
CA LEU A 139 5.37 -8.54 -7.37
C LEU A 139 6.73 -9.05 -6.90
N ARG A 140 7.80 -8.26 -7.04
CA ARG A 140 9.15 -8.66 -6.65
C ARG A 140 9.29 -8.90 -5.15
N LYS A 141 8.70 -8.04 -4.30
CA LYS A 141 8.78 -8.15 -2.84
C LYS A 141 8.00 -9.36 -2.31
N HIS A 142 6.93 -9.73 -3.00
CA HIS A 142 5.92 -10.61 -2.45
C HIS A 142 5.79 -11.98 -3.15
N SER A 143 6.30 -12.12 -4.38
CA SER A 143 6.29 -13.38 -5.15
C SER A 143 6.99 -14.57 -4.47
N ASN A 144 7.93 -14.33 -3.57
CA ASN A 144 8.68 -15.39 -2.87
C ASN A 144 8.19 -15.73 -1.46
N ASN A 145 7.17 -15.05 -0.92
CA ASN A 145 6.85 -15.11 0.52
C ASN A 145 5.63 -15.98 0.89
N GLY A 146 5.03 -16.72 -0.05
CA GLY A 146 4.01 -17.76 0.22
C GLY A 146 2.75 -17.32 0.99
N THR A 147 2.55 -16.01 1.18
CA THR A 147 1.51 -15.41 2.02
C THR A 147 0.38 -14.78 1.20
N TRP A 148 0.31 -15.09 -0.09
CA TRP A 148 -0.58 -14.41 -1.05
C TRP A 148 -1.63 -15.36 -1.60
N ALA A 149 -2.88 -14.92 -1.57
CA ALA A 149 -4.01 -15.61 -2.20
C ALA A 149 -3.99 -15.29 -3.70
N ASP A 150 -3.49 -16.24 -4.48
CA ASP A 150 -3.56 -16.33 -5.94
C ASP A 150 -3.03 -15.12 -6.76
N THR A 151 -1.89 -15.31 -7.42
CA THR A 151 -1.26 -14.36 -8.35
C THR A 151 -2.07 -14.07 -9.62
N SER A 152 -3.23 -14.71 -9.80
CA SER A 152 -4.10 -14.55 -10.97
C SER A 152 -4.70 -13.14 -11.12
N VAL A 153 -4.86 -12.39 -10.02
CA VAL A 153 -5.47 -11.04 -10.02
C VAL A 153 -4.56 -9.97 -10.64
N ILE A 154 -3.24 -10.14 -10.56
CA ILE A 154 -2.29 -9.13 -11.08
C ILE A 154 -2.15 -9.25 -12.62
N CYS A 155 -2.38 -10.44 -13.18
CA CYS A 155 -2.19 -10.71 -14.60
C CYS A 155 -3.35 -10.17 -15.48
N SER A 156 -4.54 -9.97 -14.93
CA SER A 156 -5.71 -9.45 -15.65
C SER A 156 -5.68 -7.94 -15.88
N CYS A 157 -4.85 -7.18 -15.18
CA CYS A 157 -4.75 -5.72 -15.35
C CYS A 157 -3.80 -5.29 -16.50
N THR A 158 -3.03 -6.21 -17.07
CA THR A 158 -2.10 -5.93 -18.18
C THR A 158 -2.64 -6.36 -19.56
N GLY A 159 -3.92 -6.70 -19.66
CA GLY A 159 -4.49 -7.23 -20.89
C GLY A 159 -5.95 -6.87 -21.10
N THR A 160 -6.21 -5.64 -21.55
CA THR A 160 -7.17 -5.35 -22.63
C THR A 160 -6.96 -3.96 -23.19
#